data_AF-A0A2N2JD70-F1
#
_entry.id   AF-A0A2N2JD70-F1
#
_cell.length_a   1.000
_cell.length_b   1.000
_cell.length_c   1.000
_cell.angle_alpha   90.00
_cell.angle_beta   90.00
_cell.angle_gamma   90.00
#
_symmetry.space_group_name_H-M   'P 1'
#
loop_
_entity.id
_entity.type
_entity.pdbx_description
1 polymer ?
#
loop_
_entity_poly.entity_id
_entity_poly.type
_entity_poly.pdbx_seq_one_letter_code
_entity_poly.pdbx_strand_id
1 'polypeptide(L)' 'SAITEYTVTSFPDGLTCTATDPTVGCVVTGLANDAPYTFTVTATNAVGTGVASDASSPVTLTAP' A
#
# COMPACT_ATOMS: atom_id res chain seq x y z
N SER A 1 -6.22 -12.17 -17.08
CA SER A 1 -4.95 -11.44 -17.31
C SER A 1 -4.09 -11.57 -16.06
N ALA A 2 -2.78 -11.74 -16.18
CA ALA A 2 -1.87 -11.84 -15.04
C ALA A 2 -1.68 -10.47 -14.37
N ILE A 3 -1.49 -10.44 -13.05
CA ILE A 3 -1.21 -9.20 -12.31
C ILE A 3 0.21 -8.76 -12.62
N THR A 4 0.38 -7.47 -12.92
CA THR A 4 1.68 -6.87 -13.25
C THR A 4 2.18 -5.95 -12.14
N GLU A 5 1.27 -5.37 -11.35
CA GLU A 5 1.61 -4.41 -10.31
C GLU A 5 0.59 -4.44 -9.18
N TYR A 6 1.08 -4.19 -7.96
CA TYR A 6 0.28 -3.83 -6.80
C TYR A 6 0.60 -2.40 -6.38
N THR A 7 -0.42 -1.62 -6.03
CA THR A 7 -0.28 -0.29 -5.44
C THR A 7 -0.77 -0.34 -4.01
N VAL A 8 0.12 -0.02 -3.07
CA VAL A 8 -0.20 0.14 -1.65
C VAL A 8 -0.48 1.61 -1.40
N THR A 9 -1.57 1.93 -0.72
CA THR A 9 -1.95 3.30 -0.34
C THR A 9 -2.16 3.37 1.17
N SER A 10 -1.57 4.37 1.84
CA SER A 10 -1.77 4.64 3.25
C SER A 10 -2.98 5.54 3.51
N PHE A 11 -3.56 5.43 4.69
CA PHE A 11 -4.52 6.37 5.25
C PHE A 11 -4.01 6.81 6.62
N PRO A 12 -4.10 8.11 6.99
CA PRO A 12 -4.89 9.18 6.33
C PRO A 12 -4.20 9.91 5.16
N ASP A 13 -2.87 9.82 5.03
CA ASP A 13 -2.12 10.77 4.19
C ASP A 13 -2.05 10.40 2.70
N GLY A 14 -2.56 9.23 2.30
CA GLY A 14 -2.59 8.84 0.89
C GLY A 14 -1.20 8.55 0.30
N LEU A 15 -0.22 8.20 1.13
CA LEU A 15 1.13 7.89 0.66
C LEU A 15 1.12 6.55 -0.06
N THR A 16 1.81 6.45 -1.19
CA THR A 16 1.77 5.27 -2.05
C THR A 16 3.13 4.64 -2.26
N CYS A 17 3.15 3.32 -2.42
CA CYS A 17 4.27 2.60 -3.02
C CYS A 17 3.75 1.53 -3.98
N THR A 18 4.57 1.15 -4.96
CA THR A 18 4.23 0.09 -5.91
C THR A 18 5.16 -1.10 -5.77
N ALA A 19 4.61 -2.29 -6.01
CA ALA A 19 5.34 -3.54 -6.11
C ALA A 19 5.04 -4.17 -7.47
N THR A 20 6.05 -4.29 -8.32
CA THR A 20 5.93 -4.92 -9.65
C THR A 20 6.17 -6.42 -9.52
N ASP A 21 5.31 -7.22 -10.14
CA ASP A 21 5.46 -8.68 -10.21
C ASP A 21 6.87 -9.07 -10.72
N PRO A 22 7.55 -10.08 -10.13
CA PRO A 22 7.09 -11.00 -9.07
C PRO A 22 7.40 -10.53 -7.65
N THR A 23 7.77 -9.26 -7.46
CA THR A 23 8.12 -8.73 -6.14
C THR A 23 6.85 -8.56 -5.29
N VAL A 24 6.87 -9.10 -4.08
CA VAL A 24 5.81 -8.95 -3.09
C VAL A 24 6.26 -8.02 -1.97
N GLY A 25 5.95 -6.73 -2.12
CA GLY A 25 6.20 -5.71 -1.10
C GLY A 25 6.83 -4.43 -1.64
N CYS A 26 6.58 -3.33 -0.93
CA CYS A 26 7.18 -2.04 -1.18
C CYS A 26 7.27 -1.23 0.13
N VAL A 27 8.09 -0.19 0.15
CA VAL A 27 8.30 0.66 1.33
C VAL A 27 7.50 1.96 1.16
N VAL A 28 6.55 2.21 2.07
CA VAL A 28 5.88 3.51 2.18
C VAL A 28 6.74 4.42 3.04
N THR A 29 7.19 5.54 2.48
CA THR A 29 8.03 6.55 3.16
C THR A 29 7.22 7.81 3.48
N GLY A 30 7.74 8.65 4.39
CA GLY A 30 7.09 9.93 4.74
C GLY A 30 5.99 9.83 5.79
N LEU A 31 5.84 8.67 6.45
CA LEU A 31 4.91 8.48 7.57
C LEU A 31 5.35 9.28 8.79
N ALA A 32 4.41 9.94 9.46
CA ALA A 32 4.67 10.65 10.70
C ALA A 32 4.81 9.67 11.89
N ASN A 33 5.70 10.01 12.84
CA ASN A 33 5.77 9.30 14.12
C ASN A 33 4.50 9.56 14.94
N ASP A 34 4.16 8.59 15.80
CA ASP A 34 3.05 8.61 16.75
C ASP A 34 1.65 8.77 16.10
N ALA A 35 1.54 8.65 14.78
CA ALA A 35 0.29 8.61 14.03
C ALA A 35 -0.04 7.17 13.59
N PRO A 36 -1.29 6.70 13.80
CA PRO A 36 -1.71 5.39 13.30
C PRO A 36 -1.97 5.44 11.78
N TYR A 37 -1.37 4.51 11.05
CA TYR A 37 -1.61 4.32 9.62
C TYR A 37 -2.21 2.95 9.32
N THR A 38 -3.15 2.93 8.38
CA THR A 38 -3.66 1.69 7.76
C THR A 38 -3.33 1.69 6.27
N PHE A 39 -3.26 0.51 5.67
CA PHE A 39 -2.91 0.36 4.26
C PHE A 39 -3.96 -0.44 3.51
N THR A 40 -4.23 -0.03 2.27
CA THR A 40 -5.05 -0.78 1.30
C THR A 40 -4.23 -1.09 0.06
N VAL A 41 -4.53 -2.19 -0.62
CA VAL A 41 -3.82 -2.61 -1.84
C VAL A 41 -4.79 -2.73 -3.01
N THR A 42 -4.40 -2.22 -4.17
CA THR A 42 -5.05 -2.48 -5.46
C THR A 42 -4.13 -3.29 -6.37
N ALA A 43 -4.68 -4.21 -7.14
CA ALA A 43 -3.92 -4.97 -8.14
C ALA A 43 -4.23 -4.49 -9.57
N THR A 44 -3.21 -4.37 -10.40
CA THR A 44 -3.32 -3.95 -11.81
C THR A 44 -2.90 -5.10 -12.73
N ASN A 45 -3.68 -5.33 -13.78
CA ASN A 45 -3.35 -6.22 -14.89
C ASN A 45 -3.62 -5.53 -16.24
N ALA A 46 -3.41 -6.22 -17.36
CA ALA A 46 -3.61 -5.64 -18.70
C ALA A 46 -5.05 -5.13 -19.00
N VAL A 47 -6.05 -5.48 -18.20
CA VAL A 47 -7.43 -4.97 -18.31
C VAL A 47 -7.60 -3.66 -17.54
N GLY A 48 -6.88 -3.49 -16.42
CA GLY A 48 -6.96 -2.31 -15.57
C GLY A 48 -6.68 -2.63 -14.09
N THR A 49 -7.00 -1.67 -13.23
CA THR A 49 -6.85 -1.76 -11.76
C THR A 49 -8.14 -2.29 -11.13
N GLY A 50 -8.01 -3.26 -10.22
CA GLY A 50 -9.11 -3.82 -9.46
C GLY A 50 -9.53 -2.97 -8.27
N VAL A 51 -10.54 -3.44 -7.53
CA VAL A 51 -10.98 -2.82 -6.28
C VAL A 51 -9.90 -2.88 -5.20
N ALA A 52 -9.90 -1.89 -4.30
CA ALA A 52 -9.02 -1.88 -3.15
C ALA A 52 -9.38 -3.00 -2.16
N SER A 53 -8.38 -3.56 -1.49
CA SER A 53 -8.57 -4.48 -0.37
C SER A 53 -9.23 -3.80 0.84
N ASP A 54 -9.66 -4.62 1.80
CA ASP A 54 -9.89 -4.13 3.17
C ASP A 54 -8.61 -3.49 3.72
N ALA A 55 -8.79 -2.52 4.62
CA ALA A 55 -7.68 -1.86 5.30
C ALA A 55 -6.96 -2.83 6.25
N SER A 56 -5.63 -2.71 6.32
CA SER A 56 -4.82 -3.43 7.30
C SER A 56 -5.19 -3.04 8.74
N SER A 57 -4.73 -3.84 9.71
CA SER A 57 -4.64 -3.35 11.09
C SER A 57 -3.74 -2.10 11.16
N PRO A 58 -4.05 -1.14 12.05
CA PRO A 58 -3.26 0.09 12.16
C PRO A 58 -1.86 -0.19 12.70
N VAL A 59 -0.88 0.51 12.15
CA VAL A 59 0.51 0.52 12.61
C VAL A 59 0.89 1.93 13.01
N THR A 60 1.48 2.07 14.19
CA THR A 60 2.02 3.34 14.69
C THR A 60 3.53 3.26 14.71
N LEU A 61 4.20 4.25 14.09
CA LEU A 61 5.64 4.37 14.17
C LEU A 61 6.03 5.04 15.48
N THR A 62 6.79 4.35 16.30
CA THR A 62 7.40 4.94 17.50
C THR A 62 8.78 5.47 17.13
N ALA A 63 9.06 6.72 17.45
CA ALA A 63 10.44 7.21 17.42
C ALA A 63 11.31 6.34 18.38
N PRO A 64 12.57 6.06 18.02
CA PRO A 64 13.49 5.32 18.89
C PRO A 64 13.79 6.06 20.20
#